data_AF-A0A951SJI8-F1
#
_entry.id   AF-A0A951SJI8-F1
#
_cell.length_a   1.000
_cell.length_b   1.000
_cell.length_c   1.000
_cell.angle_alpha   90.00
_cell.angle_beta   90.00
_cell.angle_gamma   90.00
#
_symmetry.space_group_name_H-M   'P 1'
#
loop_
_entity.id
_entity.type
_entity.pdbx_description
1 polymer ?
#
loop_
_entity_poly.entity_id
_entity_poly.type
_entity_poly.pdbx_seq_one_letter_code
_entity_poly.pdbx_strand_id
1 'polypeptide(L)'
;MFRNFLDWVHPPPLRALSAVEDATERSASRLTHKATVGYCRIKAAGNAKKLFEEEAFAPAIELCRWEAFAGLLADHLRVLEGRLRAAAGERAEEMGDCLVAYYERVLTGYAHPAGGGVEAWRPHIATVKAQIARARLAPPIPAYELSVSTGNRIYDSLPLHKNFRREDREVITNLVRFGLVAYQEDLSKRLDAAPVVAQLLGNAARE
;
A
#
# COMPACT_ATOMS: atom_id res chain seq x y z
N MET A 1 17.91 26.50 -2.26
CA MET A 1 18.07 25.66 -3.46
C MET A 1 18.97 24.44 -3.20
N PHE A 2 20.08 24.55 -2.46
CA PHE A 2 20.97 23.42 -2.11
C PHE A 2 20.38 22.34 -1.18
N ARG A 3 19.46 22.71 -0.28
CA ARG A 3 18.82 21.77 0.66
C ARG A 3 18.05 20.65 -0.06
N ASN A 4 17.33 20.99 -1.13
CA ASN A 4 16.59 20.01 -1.94
C ASN A 4 17.51 19.04 -2.70
N PHE A 5 18.75 19.44 -3.02
CA PHE A 5 19.72 18.57 -3.67
C PHE A 5 20.34 17.59 -2.68
N LEU A 6 20.74 18.07 -1.50
CA LEU A 6 21.26 17.21 -0.44
C LEU A 6 20.19 16.24 0.09
N ASP A 7 18.94 16.67 0.23
CA ASP A 7 17.82 15.80 0.60
C ASP A 7 17.47 14.78 -0.51
N TRP A 8 17.84 15.05 -1.77
CA TRP A 8 17.69 14.11 -2.87
C TRP A 8 18.80 13.04 -2.88
N VAL A 9 20.05 13.43 -2.55
CA VAL A 9 21.20 12.52 -2.46
C VAL A 9 21.20 11.72 -1.15
N HIS A 10 20.80 12.36 -0.05
CA HIS A 10 20.71 11.79 1.30
C HIS A 10 19.33 12.06 1.89
N PRO A 11 18.32 11.27 1.49
CA PRO A 11 16.97 11.45 2.02
C PRO A 11 16.97 11.27 3.55
N PRO A 12 16.20 12.10 4.27
CA PRO A 12 16.24 12.12 5.73
C PRO A 12 15.82 10.78 6.31
N PRO A 13 16.43 10.36 7.43
CA PRO A 13 16.11 9.10 8.09
C PRO A 13 14.68 9.10 8.61
N LEU A 14 14.02 7.96 8.48
CA LEU A 14 12.67 7.71 8.98
C LEU A 14 12.78 7.22 10.43
N ARG A 15 12.77 8.17 11.37
CA ARG A 15 12.85 7.91 12.83
C ARG A 15 11.54 8.14 13.57
N ALA A 16 10.69 9.03 13.07
CA ALA A 16 9.39 9.33 13.64
C ALA A 16 8.33 8.40 13.05
N LEU A 17 7.41 7.89 13.89
CA LEU A 17 6.33 7.02 13.43
C LEU A 17 5.49 7.71 12.35
N SER A 18 5.11 8.98 12.55
CA SER A 18 4.35 9.76 11.57
C SER A 18 5.05 9.88 10.21
N ALA A 19 6.38 10.00 10.19
CA ALA A 19 7.14 10.04 8.94
C ALA A 19 7.13 8.68 8.21
N VAL A 20 7.11 7.57 8.94
CA VAL A 20 6.97 6.22 8.38
C VAL A 20 5.56 6.01 7.84
N GLU A 21 4.53 6.42 8.58
CA GLU A 21 3.12 6.38 8.15
C GLU A 21 2.94 7.18 6.84
N ASP A 22 3.38 8.44 6.82
CA ASP A 22 3.33 9.32 5.65
C ASP A 22 4.05 8.73 4.42
N ALA A 23 5.23 8.13 4.63
CA ALA A 23 6.00 7.51 3.55
C ALA A 23 5.28 6.28 2.99
N THR A 24 4.66 5.48 3.87
CA THR A 24 3.94 4.26 3.55
C THR A 24 2.67 4.56 2.75
N GLU A 25 1.82 5.46 3.25
CA GLU A 25 0.60 5.92 2.57
C GLU A 25 0.92 6.58 1.22
N ARG A 26 1.93 7.44 1.17
CA ARG A 26 2.34 8.10 -0.07
C ARG A 26 2.82 7.10 -1.12
N SER A 27 3.58 6.09 -0.70
CA SER A 27 4.03 5.02 -1.60
C SER A 27 2.85 4.21 -2.13
N ALA A 28 1.97 3.74 -1.24
CA ALA A 28 0.78 2.97 -1.60
C ALA A 28 -0.16 3.74 -2.52
N SER A 29 -0.43 5.02 -2.21
CA SER A 29 -1.29 5.90 -3.00
C SER A 29 -0.71 6.18 -4.39
N ARG A 30 0.59 6.47 -4.48
CA ARG A 30 1.27 6.69 -5.77
C ARG A 30 1.23 5.43 -6.63
N LEU A 31 1.49 4.26 -6.04
CA LEU A 31 1.47 2.99 -6.76
C LEU A 31 0.05 2.64 -7.23
N THR A 32 -0.95 2.87 -6.37
CA THR A 32 -2.37 2.75 -6.71
C THR A 32 -2.71 3.60 -7.92
N HIS A 33 -2.36 4.89 -7.91
CA HIS A 33 -2.65 5.79 -9.02
C HIS A 33 -2.01 5.32 -10.33
N LYS A 34 -0.75 4.86 -10.28
CA LYS A 34 -0.06 4.31 -11.47
C LYS A 34 -0.75 3.06 -11.99
N ALA A 35 -1.10 2.12 -11.11
CA ALA A 35 -1.67 0.82 -11.48
C ALA A 35 -3.14 0.89 -11.92
N THR A 36 -3.85 1.97 -11.59
CA THR A 36 -5.26 2.17 -11.93
C THR A 36 -5.41 3.25 -13.00
N VAL A 37 -5.44 4.52 -12.59
CA VAL A 37 -5.66 5.69 -13.45
C VAL A 37 -4.58 5.82 -14.51
N GLY A 38 -3.31 5.69 -14.12
CA GLY A 38 -2.17 5.78 -15.03
C GLY A 38 -2.23 4.71 -16.12
N TYR A 39 -2.45 3.46 -15.73
CA TYR A 39 -2.64 2.36 -16.65
C TYR A 39 -3.84 2.57 -17.59
N CYS A 40 -5.02 2.92 -17.06
CA CYS A 40 -6.21 3.16 -17.90
C CYS A 40 -5.99 4.27 -18.92
N ARG A 41 -5.30 5.35 -18.53
CA ARG A 41 -4.95 6.45 -19.43
C ARG A 41 -4.01 6.00 -20.55
N ILE A 42 -2.99 5.19 -20.22
CA ILE A 42 -2.06 4.63 -21.22
C ILE A 42 -2.83 3.74 -22.21
N LYS A 43 -3.71 2.88 -21.72
CA LYS A 43 -4.47 1.96 -22.57
C LYS A 43 -5.52 2.63 -23.43
N ALA A 44 -6.15 3.69 -22.94
CA ALA A 44 -7.11 4.47 -23.71
C ALA A 44 -6.43 5.37 -24.76
N ALA A 45 -5.13 5.66 -24.60
CA ALA A 45 -4.33 6.48 -25.50
C ALA A 45 -5.06 7.81 -25.87
N GLY A 46 -5.24 8.09 -27.16
CA GLY A 46 -5.94 9.29 -27.64
C GLY A 46 -7.40 9.41 -27.19
N ASN A 47 -8.02 8.32 -26.73
CA ASN A 47 -9.39 8.31 -26.23
C ASN A 47 -9.48 8.48 -24.70
N ALA A 48 -8.37 8.70 -24.00
CA ALA A 48 -8.37 8.81 -22.54
C ALA A 48 -9.33 9.88 -22.02
N LYS A 49 -9.43 11.03 -22.67
CA LYS A 49 -10.40 12.07 -22.26
C LYS A 49 -11.84 11.54 -22.29
N LYS A 50 -12.24 10.97 -23.43
CA LYS A 50 -13.59 10.42 -23.63
C LYS A 50 -13.90 9.32 -22.61
N LEU A 51 -12.97 8.37 -22.41
CA LEU A 51 -13.16 7.29 -21.44
C LEU A 51 -13.45 7.81 -20.03
N PHE A 52 -12.76 8.85 -19.59
CA PHE A 52 -12.95 9.42 -18.26
C PHE A 52 -14.19 10.34 -18.15
N GLU A 53 -14.80 10.70 -19.28
CA GLU A 53 -16.08 11.41 -19.35
C GLU A 53 -17.28 10.45 -19.35
N GLU A 54 -17.07 9.15 -19.57
CA GLU A 54 -18.14 8.14 -19.52
C GLU A 54 -18.71 8.00 -18.11
N GLU A 55 -20.04 8.15 -17.98
CA GLU A 55 -20.75 8.15 -16.69
C GLU A 55 -20.52 6.86 -15.88
N ALA A 56 -20.44 5.72 -16.56
CA ALA A 56 -20.20 4.43 -15.92
C ALA A 56 -18.73 4.23 -15.49
N PHE A 57 -17.78 4.95 -16.07
CA PHE A 57 -16.36 4.73 -15.82
C PHE A 57 -15.91 5.36 -14.49
N ALA A 58 -16.36 6.58 -14.20
CA ALA A 58 -15.98 7.32 -12.99
C ALA A 58 -16.23 6.54 -11.66
N PRO A 59 -17.43 6.00 -11.38
CA PRO A 59 -17.65 5.23 -10.16
C PRO A 59 -16.86 3.91 -10.15
N ALA A 60 -16.70 3.27 -11.32
CA ALA A 60 -15.99 2.00 -11.43
C ALA A 60 -14.47 2.15 -11.20
N ILE A 61 -13.86 3.22 -11.74
CA ILE A 61 -12.43 3.49 -11.50
C ILE A 61 -12.20 3.94 -10.06
N GLU A 62 -13.15 4.64 -9.44
CA GLU A 62 -13.03 5.04 -8.04
C GLU A 62 -13.07 3.82 -7.10
N LEU A 63 -14.01 2.89 -7.31
CA LEU A 63 -14.02 1.62 -6.58
C LEU A 63 -12.71 0.85 -6.79
N CYS A 64 -12.26 0.72 -8.05
CA CYS A 64 -10.99 0.05 -8.36
C CYS A 64 -9.79 0.69 -7.65
N ARG A 65 -9.75 2.02 -7.54
CA ARG A 65 -8.66 2.76 -6.85
C ARG A 65 -8.63 2.46 -5.36
N TRP A 66 -9.79 2.48 -4.72
CA TRP A 66 -9.90 2.25 -3.27
C TRP A 66 -9.58 0.81 -2.89
N GLU A 67 -10.08 -0.16 -3.66
CA GLU A 67 -9.73 -1.58 -3.50
C GLU A 67 -8.22 -1.81 -3.72
N ALA A 68 -7.66 -1.18 -4.76
CA ALA A 68 -6.23 -1.22 -5.03
C ALA A 68 -5.41 -0.58 -3.89
N PHE A 69 -5.84 0.55 -3.35
CA PHE A 69 -5.19 1.22 -2.23
C PHE A 69 -5.19 0.36 -0.97
N ALA A 70 -6.35 -0.20 -0.60
CA ALA A 70 -6.47 -1.09 0.55
C ALA A 70 -5.54 -2.32 0.42
N GLY A 71 -5.50 -2.95 -0.76
CA GLY A 71 -4.61 -4.08 -1.02
C GLY A 71 -3.13 -3.71 -1.00
N LEU A 72 -2.76 -2.58 -1.63
CA LEU A 72 -1.36 -2.15 -1.69
C LEU A 72 -0.87 -1.66 -0.33
N LEU A 73 -1.68 -0.95 0.46
CA LEU A 73 -1.31 -0.54 1.80
C LEU A 73 -1.04 -1.77 2.68
N ALA A 74 -1.87 -2.82 2.58
CA ALA A 74 -1.62 -4.09 3.26
C ALA A 74 -0.27 -4.70 2.89
N ASP A 75 0.09 -4.74 1.61
CA ASP A 75 1.39 -5.25 1.17
C ASP A 75 2.56 -4.38 1.68
N HIS A 76 2.41 -3.06 1.71
CA HIS A 76 3.42 -2.16 2.29
C HIS A 76 3.60 -2.43 3.79
N LEU A 77 2.52 -2.65 4.54
CA LEU A 77 2.61 -2.98 5.96
C LEU A 77 3.28 -4.31 6.22
N ARG A 78 3.13 -5.30 5.33
CA ARG A 78 3.85 -6.57 5.43
C ARG A 78 5.35 -6.41 5.16
N VAL A 79 5.72 -5.53 4.21
CA VAL A 79 7.13 -5.15 4.03
C VAL A 79 7.66 -4.45 5.28
N LEU A 80 6.92 -3.48 5.81
CA LEU A 80 7.30 -2.71 6.99
C LEU A 80 7.44 -3.60 8.24
N GLU A 81 6.49 -4.50 8.47
CA GLU A 81 6.52 -5.50 9.54
C GLU A 81 7.83 -6.29 9.52
N GLY A 82 8.22 -6.79 8.34
CA GLY A 82 9.48 -7.51 8.16
C GLY A 82 10.74 -6.68 8.49
N ARG A 83 10.69 -5.34 8.30
CA ARG A 83 11.81 -4.43 8.64
C ARG A 83 11.84 -4.05 10.12
N LEU A 84 10.69 -4.03 10.80
CA LEU A 84 10.58 -3.63 12.20
C LEU A 84 10.72 -4.82 13.16
N ARG A 85 10.39 -6.04 12.72
CA ARG A 85 10.31 -7.25 13.56
C ARG A 85 11.54 -7.48 14.44
N ALA A 86 12.74 -7.36 13.89
CA ALA A 86 13.97 -7.60 14.63
C ALA A 86 14.16 -6.61 15.79
N ALA A 87 13.75 -5.35 15.60
CA ALA A 87 13.81 -4.33 16.65
C ALA A 87 12.68 -4.49 17.70
N ALA A 88 11.56 -5.12 17.33
CA ALA A 88 10.47 -5.42 18.25
C ALA A 88 10.75 -6.63 19.17
N GLY A 89 11.58 -7.58 18.72
CA GLY A 89 11.95 -8.75 19.52
C GLY A 89 10.73 -9.51 20.02
N GLU A 90 10.63 -9.72 21.33
CA GLU A 90 9.51 -10.42 21.99
C GLU A 90 8.16 -9.69 21.82
N ARG A 91 8.17 -8.39 21.53
CA ARG A 91 6.96 -7.57 21.33
C ARG A 91 6.52 -7.50 19.85
N ALA A 92 7.00 -8.41 19.01
CA ALA A 92 6.62 -8.45 17.59
C ALA A 92 5.11 -8.68 17.36
N GLU A 93 4.44 -9.38 18.28
CA GLU A 93 2.99 -9.56 18.24
C GLU A 93 2.25 -8.24 18.43
N GLU A 94 2.55 -7.54 19.53
CA GLU A 94 1.96 -6.24 19.85
C GLU A 94 2.25 -5.20 18.76
N MET A 95 3.47 -5.21 18.21
CA MET A 95 3.83 -4.39 17.05
C MET A 95 2.95 -4.70 15.84
N GLY A 96 2.67 -5.98 15.58
CA GLY A 96 1.77 -6.42 14.51
C GLY A 96 0.35 -5.89 14.71
N ASP A 97 -0.16 -5.90 15.94
CA ASP A 97 -1.48 -5.37 16.25
C ASP A 97 -1.55 -3.85 16.04
N CYS A 98 -0.50 -3.10 16.41
CA CYS A 98 -0.42 -1.67 16.11
C CYS A 98 -0.42 -1.38 14.60
N LEU A 99 0.23 -2.22 13.77
CA LEU A 99 0.20 -2.07 12.32
C LEU A 99 -1.21 -2.32 11.74
N VAL A 100 -1.95 -3.28 12.33
CA VAL A 100 -3.36 -3.53 11.97
C VAL A 100 -4.25 -2.35 12.38
N ALA A 101 -4.05 -1.81 13.59
CA ALA A 101 -4.79 -0.63 14.06
C ALA A 101 -4.51 0.60 13.17
N TYR A 102 -3.25 0.80 12.75
CA TYR A 102 -2.89 1.83 11.78
C TYR A 102 -3.62 1.63 10.44
N TYR A 103 -3.62 0.41 9.89
CA TYR A 103 -4.35 0.09 8.66
C TYR A 103 -5.85 0.42 8.77
N GLU A 104 -6.47 0.01 9.87
CA GLU A 104 -7.87 0.26 10.17
C GLU A 104 -8.16 1.76 10.27
N ARG A 105 -7.33 2.52 10.99
CA ARG A 105 -7.46 3.98 11.10
C ARG A 105 -7.38 4.67 9.74
N VAL A 106 -6.47 4.25 8.86
CA VAL A 106 -6.34 4.82 7.52
C VAL A 106 -7.58 4.55 6.68
N LEU A 107 -8.09 3.31 6.66
CA LEU A 107 -9.25 2.97 5.83
C LEU A 107 -10.56 3.56 6.36
N THR A 108 -10.79 3.49 7.67
CA THR A 108 -12.02 4.02 8.28
C THR A 108 -12.08 5.54 8.33
N GLY A 109 -10.96 6.23 8.02
CA GLY A 109 -10.95 7.66 7.73
C GLY A 109 -11.73 8.05 6.46
N TYR A 110 -12.11 7.07 5.62
CA TYR A 110 -12.85 7.30 4.37
C TYR A 110 -14.04 6.36 4.24
N ALA A 111 -15.16 6.86 3.71
CA ALA A 111 -16.29 6.02 3.35
C ALA A 111 -15.92 5.10 2.18
N HIS A 112 -16.37 3.84 2.23
CA HIS A 112 -16.15 2.92 1.14
C HIS A 112 -16.95 3.33 -0.12
N PRO A 113 -16.34 3.35 -1.32
CA PRO A 113 -17.00 3.87 -2.53
C PRO A 113 -18.16 3.02 -3.05
N ALA A 114 -18.23 1.74 -2.70
CA ALA A 114 -19.40 0.89 -3.01
C ALA A 114 -20.61 1.13 -2.08
N GLY A 115 -20.53 2.07 -1.13
CA GLY A 115 -21.50 2.25 -0.07
C GLY A 115 -21.22 1.38 1.16
N GLY A 116 -22.11 1.43 2.15
CA GLY A 116 -21.94 0.70 3.43
C GLY A 116 -21.08 1.42 4.47
N GLY A 117 -20.63 2.65 4.20
CA GLY A 117 -19.86 3.46 5.15
C GLY A 117 -18.50 2.87 5.48
N VAL A 118 -18.03 3.09 6.71
CA VAL A 118 -16.73 2.56 7.19
C VAL A 118 -16.77 1.05 7.44
N GLU A 119 -17.95 0.49 7.69
CA GLU A 119 -18.18 -0.93 7.99
C GLU A 119 -17.84 -1.85 6.81
N ALA A 120 -17.95 -1.33 5.58
CA ALA A 120 -17.57 -2.03 4.36
C ALA A 120 -16.07 -2.35 4.30
N TRP A 121 -15.22 -1.70 5.12
CA TRP A 121 -13.79 -2.02 5.23
C TRP A 121 -13.48 -3.25 6.11
N ARG A 122 -14.44 -3.77 6.88
CA ARG A 122 -14.20 -4.89 7.82
C ARG A 122 -13.54 -6.13 7.17
N PRO A 123 -13.95 -6.59 5.97
CA PRO A 123 -13.30 -7.75 5.34
C PRO A 123 -11.81 -7.50 5.03
N HIS A 124 -11.46 -6.27 4.65
CA HIS A 124 -10.08 -5.86 4.39
C HIS A 124 -9.26 -5.86 5.67
N ILE A 125 -9.79 -5.27 6.75
CA ILE A 125 -9.14 -5.24 8.07
C ILE A 125 -8.92 -6.66 8.61
N ALA A 126 -9.94 -7.53 8.52
CA ALA A 126 -9.83 -8.93 8.94
C ALA A 126 -8.77 -9.69 8.14
N THR A 127 -8.68 -9.43 6.83
CA THR A 127 -7.67 -10.02 5.95
C THR A 127 -6.26 -9.59 6.36
N VAL A 128 -6.04 -8.29 6.59
CA VAL A 128 -4.72 -7.77 7.00
C VAL A 128 -4.33 -8.31 8.37
N LYS A 129 -5.25 -8.36 9.33
CA LYS A 129 -5.02 -8.98 10.64
C LYS A 129 -4.51 -10.41 10.50
N ALA A 130 -5.19 -11.22 9.69
CA ALA A 130 -4.77 -12.61 9.44
C ALA A 130 -3.41 -12.69 8.71
N GLN A 131 -3.13 -11.78 7.78
CA GLN A 131 -1.86 -11.75 7.05
C GLN A 131 -0.68 -11.38 7.94
N ILE A 132 -0.81 -10.36 8.79
CA ILE A 132 0.22 -9.94 9.75
C ILE A 132 0.45 -11.03 10.80
N ALA A 133 -0.64 -11.63 11.31
CA ALA A 133 -0.57 -12.75 12.23
C ALA A 133 0.10 -14.00 11.62
N ARG A 134 0.01 -14.22 10.31
CA ARG A 134 0.75 -15.29 9.62
C ARG A 134 2.20 -14.91 9.32
N ALA A 135 2.45 -13.64 8.96
CA ALA A 135 3.79 -13.16 8.60
C ALA A 135 4.80 -13.40 9.73
N ARG A 136 4.39 -13.30 11.00
CA ARG A 136 5.26 -13.55 12.16
C ARG A 136 5.75 -15.00 12.29
N LEU A 137 5.06 -15.96 11.67
CA LEU A 137 5.35 -17.39 11.80
C LEU A 137 6.41 -17.90 10.81
N ALA A 138 6.86 -17.03 9.88
CA ALA A 138 7.82 -17.36 8.85
C ALA A 138 8.83 -16.20 8.66
N PRO A 139 9.98 -16.42 8.00
CA PRO A 139 10.86 -15.32 7.61
C PRO A 139 10.11 -14.21 6.84
N PRO A 140 10.55 -12.94 6.94
CA PRO A 140 9.96 -11.85 6.16
C PRO A 140 9.87 -12.18 4.67
N ILE A 141 8.68 -12.01 4.10
CA ILE A 141 8.44 -12.30 2.69
C ILE A 141 9.09 -11.20 1.83
N PRO A 142 9.85 -11.55 0.79
CA PRO A 142 10.40 -10.55 -0.12
C PRO A 142 9.30 -9.70 -0.78
N ALA A 143 9.52 -8.39 -0.89
CA ALA A 143 8.52 -7.47 -1.44
C ALA A 143 8.02 -7.84 -2.84
N TYR A 144 8.86 -8.48 -3.66
CA TYR A 144 8.49 -8.86 -5.03
C TYR A 144 7.48 -10.02 -5.10
N GLU A 145 7.37 -10.85 -4.05
CA GLU A 145 6.43 -11.97 -4.00
C GLU A 145 5.02 -11.51 -3.64
N LEU A 146 4.91 -10.43 -2.84
CA LEU A 146 3.63 -9.82 -2.45
C LEU A 146 2.86 -9.29 -3.66
N SER A 147 3.57 -8.89 -4.72
CA SER A 147 2.98 -8.16 -5.85
C SER A 147 2.00 -8.98 -6.69
N VAL A 148 2.12 -10.31 -6.70
CA VAL A 148 1.35 -11.16 -7.61
C VAL A 148 -0.13 -11.14 -7.24
N SER A 149 -0.46 -11.33 -5.96
CA SER A 149 -1.84 -11.39 -5.50
C SER A 149 -2.57 -10.05 -5.69
N THR A 150 -1.96 -8.96 -5.22
CA THR A 150 -2.57 -7.63 -5.32
C THR A 150 -2.58 -7.11 -6.75
N GLY A 151 -1.51 -7.33 -7.53
CA GLY A 151 -1.48 -6.97 -8.94
C GLY A 151 -2.55 -7.68 -9.76
N ASN A 152 -2.82 -8.96 -9.48
CA ASN A 152 -3.91 -9.70 -10.12
C ASN A 152 -5.28 -9.12 -9.76
N ARG A 153 -5.53 -8.86 -8.47
CA ARG A 153 -6.79 -8.23 -8.01
C ARG A 153 -7.03 -6.88 -8.68
N ILE A 154 -6.01 -6.03 -8.74
CA ILE A 154 -6.08 -4.75 -9.44
C ILE A 154 -6.41 -4.96 -10.91
N TYR A 155 -5.66 -5.85 -11.58
CA TYR A 155 -5.90 -6.13 -13.00
C TYR A 155 -7.35 -6.56 -13.23
N ASP A 156 -7.89 -7.44 -12.40
CA ASP A 156 -9.24 -7.98 -12.53
C ASP A 156 -10.32 -6.89 -12.30
N SER A 157 -10.10 -5.96 -11.37
CA SER A 157 -11.02 -4.86 -11.06
C SER A 157 -10.97 -3.67 -12.03
N LEU A 158 -10.00 -3.63 -12.96
CA LEU A 158 -9.88 -2.51 -13.90
C LEU A 158 -11.16 -2.36 -14.75
N PRO A 159 -11.74 -1.14 -14.82
CA PRO A 159 -12.96 -0.86 -15.59
C PRO A 159 -12.68 -0.68 -17.09
N LEU A 160 -11.91 -1.60 -17.67
CA LEU A 160 -11.62 -1.65 -19.10
C LEU A 160 -12.19 -2.94 -19.69
N HIS A 161 -12.77 -2.82 -20.88
CA HIS A 161 -13.21 -3.98 -21.63
C HIS A 161 -12.02 -4.94 -21.87
N LYS A 162 -12.24 -6.24 -21.71
CA LYS A 162 -11.20 -7.29 -21.74
C LYS A 162 -10.28 -7.23 -22.96
N ASN A 163 -10.81 -6.79 -24.12
CA ASN A 163 -10.01 -6.64 -25.35
C ASN A 163 -8.89 -5.62 -25.24
N PHE A 164 -9.01 -4.62 -24.36
CA PHE A 164 -7.97 -3.61 -24.14
C PHE A 164 -6.87 -4.10 -23.19
N ARG A 165 -7.12 -5.13 -22.38
CA ARG A 165 -6.19 -5.57 -21.31
C ARG A 165 -5.66 -7.01 -21.44
N ARG A 166 -6.08 -7.76 -22.46
CA ARG A 166 -5.99 -9.24 -22.59
C ARG A 166 -4.60 -9.86 -22.33
N GLU A 167 -3.52 -9.09 -22.42
CA GLU A 167 -2.12 -9.56 -22.23
C GLU A 167 -1.34 -8.76 -21.17
N ASP A 168 -1.99 -7.83 -20.47
CA ASP A 168 -1.30 -6.85 -19.61
C ASP A 168 -1.33 -7.20 -18.11
N ARG A 169 -1.80 -8.39 -17.75
CA ARG A 169 -1.77 -8.84 -16.35
C ARG A 169 -0.36 -8.78 -15.79
N GLU A 170 0.61 -9.25 -16.58
CA GLU A 170 2.02 -9.19 -16.22
C GLU A 170 2.49 -7.73 -16.05
N VAL A 171 2.08 -6.81 -16.91
CA VAL A 171 2.40 -5.38 -16.81
C VAL A 171 1.97 -4.79 -15.47
N ILE A 172 0.73 -5.05 -15.03
CA ILE A 172 0.23 -4.57 -13.73
C ILE A 172 0.99 -5.24 -12.58
N THR A 173 1.16 -6.56 -12.61
CA THR A 173 1.88 -7.27 -11.52
C THR A 173 3.35 -6.84 -11.41
N ASN A 174 4.01 -6.54 -12.53
CA ASN A 174 5.38 -6.04 -12.56
C ASN A 174 5.46 -4.59 -12.10
N LEU A 175 4.49 -3.74 -12.46
CA LEU A 175 4.38 -2.38 -11.93
C LEU A 175 4.27 -2.39 -10.41
N VAL A 176 3.40 -3.25 -9.85
CA VAL A 176 3.27 -3.43 -8.39
C VAL A 176 4.57 -3.96 -7.80
N ARG A 177 5.20 -4.94 -8.45
CA ARG A 177 6.49 -5.52 -8.03
C ARG A 177 7.56 -4.45 -7.87
N PHE A 178 7.79 -3.65 -8.91
CA PHE A 178 8.79 -2.60 -8.86
C PHE A 178 8.47 -1.52 -7.82
N GLY A 179 7.18 -1.20 -7.63
CA GLY A 179 6.75 -0.28 -6.59
C GLY A 179 7.08 -0.79 -5.18
N LEU A 180 6.77 -2.05 -4.87
CA LEU A 180 7.05 -2.65 -3.56
C LEU A 180 8.55 -2.84 -3.33
N VAL A 181 9.31 -3.24 -4.35
CA VAL A 181 10.79 -3.33 -4.25
C VAL A 181 11.41 -1.95 -4.00
N ALA A 182 10.93 -0.91 -4.70
CA ALA A 182 11.41 0.45 -4.47
C ALA A 182 11.09 0.95 -3.05
N TYR A 183 9.92 0.62 -2.52
CA TYR A 183 9.56 0.91 -1.13
C TYR A 183 10.44 0.17 -0.13
N GLN A 184 10.68 -1.13 -0.33
CA GLN A 184 11.60 -1.92 0.51
C GLN A 184 13.01 -1.31 0.54
N GLU A 185 13.49 -0.85 -0.62
CA GLU A 185 14.80 -0.21 -0.75
C GLU A 185 14.87 1.20 -0.15
N ASP A 186 13.77 1.96 -0.18
CA ASP A 186 13.69 3.25 0.52
C ASP A 186 13.76 3.05 2.04
N LEU A 187 13.00 2.08 2.56
CA LEU A 187 13.10 1.68 3.97
C LEU A 187 14.49 1.16 4.31
N SER A 188 15.17 0.44 3.40
CA SER A 188 16.50 -0.10 3.69
C SER A 188 17.56 0.96 3.93
N LYS A 189 17.42 2.10 3.24
CA LYS A 189 18.34 3.24 3.34
C LYS A 189 18.03 4.17 4.49
N ARG A 190 16.75 4.28 4.89
CA ARG A 190 16.30 5.40 5.72
C ARG A 190 15.69 4.97 7.05
N LEU A 191 15.14 3.76 7.16
CA LEU A 191 14.40 3.35 8.35
C LEU A 191 15.32 3.13 9.54
N ASP A 192 15.03 3.85 10.63
CA ASP A 192 15.61 3.61 11.94
C ASP A 192 14.59 2.83 12.77
N ALA A 193 14.69 1.50 12.76
CA ALA A 193 13.62 0.62 13.25
C ALA A 193 13.38 0.75 14.76
N ALA A 194 14.44 0.86 15.57
CA ALA A 194 14.34 0.92 17.03
C ALA A 194 13.48 2.09 17.56
N PRO A 195 13.73 3.36 17.17
CA PRO A 195 12.89 4.47 17.61
C PRO A 195 11.45 4.39 17.07
N VAL A 196 11.24 3.84 15.88
CA VAL A 196 9.91 3.66 15.31
C VAL A 196 9.11 2.62 16.11
N VAL A 197 9.72 1.47 16.41
CA VAL A 197 9.11 0.43 17.26
C VAL A 197 8.78 0.99 18.65
N ALA A 198 9.69 1.75 19.25
CA ALA A 198 9.46 2.36 20.57
C ALA A 198 8.25 3.31 20.57
N GLN A 199 8.07 4.11 19.52
CA GLN A 199 6.90 4.99 19.38
C GLN A 199 5.61 4.20 19.12
N LEU A 200 5.66 3.22 18.23
CA LEU A 200 4.52 2.37 17.87
C LEU A 200 3.96 1.64 19.10
N LEU A 201 4.85 1.06 19.91
CA LEU A 201 4.51 0.34 21.13
C LEU A 201 4.22 1.27 22.32
N GLY A 202 4.79 2.48 22.33
CA GLY A 202 4.53 3.50 23.35
C GLY A 202 3.17 4.19 23.19
N ASN A 203 2.65 4.26 21.96
CA ASN A 203 1.30 4.77 21.67
C ASN A 203 0.21 3.76 22.04
N ALA A 204 0.46 2.46 21.84
CA ALA A 204 -0.46 1.39 22.25
C ALA A 204 -0.70 1.34 23.76
N ALA A 205 0.28 1.75 24.57
CA ALA A 205 0.15 1.82 26.02
C ALA A 205 -0.66 3.03 26.53
N ARG A 206 -1.09 3.95 25.65
CA ARG A 206 -1.80 5.20 25.99
C ARG A 206 -3.27 5.22 25.56
N GLU A 207 -3.71 4.21 24.81
CA GLU A 207 -5.11 3.98 24.44
C GLU A 207 -5.74 2.94 25.37
#